data_AF-A0A1H5S319-F1
#
_entry.id   AF-A0A1H5S319-F1
#
_cell.length_a   1.000
_cell.length_b   1.000
_cell.length_c   1.000
_cell.angle_alpha   90.00
_cell.angle_beta   90.00
_cell.angle_gamma   90.00
#
_symmetry.space_group_name_H-M   'P 1'
#
loop_
_entity.id
_entity.type
_entity.pdbx_description
1 polymer ?
#
loop_
_entity_poly.entity_id
_entity_poly.type
_entity_poly.pdbx_seq_one_letter_code
_entity_poly.pdbx_strand_id
1 'polypeptide(L)'
;MLMPDEDARPGIKLEFIRRQKGISRKELADKLEIAPGALFNLENGFNPIHFDDALKLGNALDVEPDIFIDESARFCAPGYGEKIRIIRRACDATQEEFSKMIGVTRSTLSCWEAEIGEYHPSSVFYYKLKEIAEEKNIDINRLNSDPDSFIDDYELFLTGDYGKKIKYIRSAYGVTQTEFCNMIGYTSGTSSCNWESMTEKPLRKAYNRIKFVAEAKGIDINKLNANPDYYKDEYSRFVEKNSGAKIRYIRLQYRAFTDDFGKMLGCSGNAVCTWERGQCIMGRQYFDELKKLAEAKEINLESLDDNPDVFKDDYDRFCVTGCGKKLRYIRNICGMSAEKYAEVIGVSRQTIFIWESELVQRGTIRRPGRENFEKIKQVAIEHGIDLDTIDEELAKVDDYEVFCQNGFGAKIKSLRNVYGMSQRAFSELVGVSVETISRWEREGKVRGKIAFPSKERFREFKRLAEEKGVDFLESC
;
A
#
# COMPACT_ATOMS: atom_id res chain seq x y z
N MET A 1 0.80 -29.87 58.04
CA MET A 1 -0.19 -28.83 58.37
C MET A 1 -1.55 -29.44 58.10
N LEU A 2 -2.48 -29.43 59.07
CA LEU A 2 -3.86 -29.83 58.79
C LEU A 2 -4.44 -28.82 57.80
N MET A 3 -5.06 -29.31 56.73
CA MET A 3 -5.76 -28.45 55.76
C MET A 3 -7.19 -28.25 56.24
N PRO A 4 -7.77 -27.04 56.05
CA PRO A 4 -9.20 -26.87 56.25
C PRO A 4 -9.96 -27.77 55.26
N ASP A 5 -11.22 -28.06 55.59
CA ASP A 5 -12.13 -28.72 54.66
C ASP A 5 -12.14 -27.98 53.31
N GLU A 6 -11.96 -28.71 52.21
CA GLU A 6 -11.89 -28.16 50.86
C GLU A 6 -13.20 -27.45 50.48
N ASP A 7 -14.34 -27.92 50.98
CA ASP A 7 -15.66 -27.35 50.71
C ASP A 7 -16.05 -26.22 51.68
N ALA A 8 -15.19 -25.90 52.66
CA ALA A 8 -15.45 -24.82 53.58
C ALA A 8 -15.46 -23.46 52.87
N ARG A 9 -16.40 -22.59 53.27
CA ARG A 9 -16.44 -21.20 52.79
C ARG A 9 -15.12 -20.48 53.12
N PRO A 10 -14.66 -19.53 52.28
CA PRO A 10 -13.38 -18.83 52.47
C PRO A 10 -13.14 -18.26 53.88
N GLY A 11 -14.16 -17.69 54.51
CA GLY A 11 -14.07 -17.16 55.88
C GLY A 11 -13.74 -18.21 56.94
N ILE A 12 -14.26 -19.43 56.79
CA ILE A 12 -13.97 -20.56 57.70
C ILE A 12 -12.54 -21.05 57.49
N LYS A 13 -12.09 -21.11 56.23
CA LYS A 13 -10.70 -21.45 55.88
C LYS A 13 -9.73 -20.42 56.49
N LEU A 14 -10.06 -19.14 56.39
CA LEU A 14 -9.32 -18.05 57.02
C LEU A 14 -9.22 -18.21 58.54
N GLU A 15 -10.35 -18.40 59.22
CA GLU A 15 -10.35 -18.59 60.68
C GLU A 15 -9.52 -19.82 61.09
N PHE A 16 -9.68 -20.94 60.37
CA PHE A 16 -8.97 -22.18 60.64
C PHE A 16 -7.45 -22.00 60.51
N ILE A 17 -6.99 -21.45 59.39
CA ILE A 17 -5.55 -21.25 59.12
C ILE A 17 -4.95 -20.27 60.11
N ARG A 18 -5.66 -19.17 60.41
CA ARG A 18 -5.20 -18.19 61.41
C ARG A 18 -5.01 -18.86 62.78
N ARG A 19 -5.98 -19.66 63.24
CA ARG A 19 -5.90 -20.40 64.52
C ARG A 19 -4.79 -21.45 64.52
N GLN A 20 -4.60 -22.18 63.41
CA GLN A 20 -3.51 -23.15 63.25
C GLN A 20 -2.13 -22.48 63.36
N LYS A 21 -1.98 -21.26 62.81
CA LYS A 21 -0.74 -20.47 62.95
C LYS A 21 -0.62 -19.75 64.29
N GLY A 22 -1.56 -19.92 65.22
CA GLY A 22 -1.53 -19.32 66.56
C GLY A 22 -1.71 -17.80 66.57
N ILE A 23 -2.23 -17.21 65.50
CA ILE A 23 -2.38 -15.76 65.36
C ILE A 23 -3.76 -15.34 65.88
N SER A 24 -3.83 -14.34 66.76
CA SER A 24 -5.12 -13.79 67.19
C SER A 24 -5.78 -12.93 66.10
N ARG A 25 -7.10 -12.73 66.18
CA ARG A 25 -7.81 -11.86 65.23
C ARG A 25 -7.24 -10.44 65.24
N LYS A 26 -6.87 -9.92 66.42
CA LYS A 26 -6.28 -8.59 66.54
C LYS A 26 -4.93 -8.52 65.84
N GLU A 27 -4.04 -9.49 66.08
CA GLU A 27 -2.72 -9.53 65.44
C GLU A 27 -2.81 -9.66 63.92
N LEU A 28 -3.73 -10.48 63.39
CA LEU A 28 -3.90 -10.56 61.93
C LEU A 28 -4.50 -9.27 61.35
N ALA A 29 -5.46 -8.65 62.04
CA ALA A 29 -6.03 -7.38 61.60
C ALA A 29 -4.95 -6.27 61.57
N ASP A 30 -4.09 -6.22 62.59
CA ASP A 30 -2.96 -5.29 62.68
C ASP A 30 -1.96 -5.54 61.52
N LYS A 31 -1.66 -6.81 61.19
CA LYS A 31 -0.80 -7.17 60.04
C LYS A 31 -1.38 -6.76 58.68
N LEU A 32 -2.70 -6.76 58.55
CA LEU A 32 -3.40 -6.41 57.31
C LEU A 32 -3.75 -4.91 57.23
N GLU A 33 -3.45 -4.14 58.29
CA GLU A 33 -3.82 -2.73 58.43
C GLU A 33 -5.34 -2.48 58.31
N ILE A 34 -6.15 -3.42 58.82
CA ILE A 34 -7.61 -3.32 58.85
C ILE A 34 -8.16 -3.32 60.28
N ALA A 35 -9.39 -2.84 60.45
CA ALA A 35 -10.06 -2.91 61.74
C ALA A 35 -10.35 -4.39 62.13
N PRO A 36 -10.23 -4.80 63.41
CA PRO A 36 -10.58 -6.15 63.85
C PRO A 36 -12.02 -6.58 63.50
N GLY A 37 -12.95 -5.62 63.42
CA GLY A 37 -14.32 -5.85 62.96
C GLY A 37 -14.42 -6.19 61.47
N ALA A 38 -13.55 -5.62 60.63
CA ALA A 38 -13.48 -5.97 59.21
C ALA A 38 -13.02 -7.43 59.05
N LEU A 39 -11.98 -7.84 59.80
CA LEU A 39 -11.54 -9.24 59.79
C LEU A 39 -12.61 -10.20 60.32
N PHE A 40 -13.36 -9.79 61.36
CA PHE A 40 -14.51 -10.56 61.84
C PHE A 40 -15.56 -10.76 60.73
N ASN A 41 -15.84 -9.72 59.93
CA ASN A 41 -16.79 -9.81 58.82
C ASN A 41 -16.31 -10.75 57.72
N LEU A 42 -15.00 -10.77 57.42
CA LEU A 42 -14.41 -11.71 56.46
C LEU A 42 -14.51 -13.17 56.96
N GLU A 43 -14.12 -13.44 58.20
CA GLU A 43 -14.17 -14.80 58.77
C GLU A 43 -15.59 -15.38 58.84
N ASN A 44 -16.58 -14.55 59.17
CA ASN A 44 -17.98 -14.99 59.24
C ASN A 44 -18.68 -15.01 57.86
N GLY A 45 -18.05 -14.43 56.83
CA GLY A 45 -18.60 -14.29 55.49
C GLY A 45 -19.71 -13.24 55.38
N PHE A 46 -19.75 -12.26 56.27
CA PHE A 46 -20.57 -11.05 56.09
C PHE A 46 -20.05 -10.19 54.93
N ASN A 47 -18.71 -10.18 54.78
CA ASN A 47 -18.05 -9.61 53.61
C ASN A 47 -17.36 -10.77 52.86
N PRO A 48 -17.49 -10.84 51.52
CA PRO A 48 -16.71 -11.77 50.72
C PRO A 48 -15.22 -11.42 50.80
N ILE A 49 -14.36 -12.43 50.60
CA ILE A 49 -12.92 -12.22 50.45
C ILE A 49 -12.64 -12.04 48.96
N HIS A 50 -12.26 -10.83 48.57
CA HIS A 50 -11.87 -10.53 47.19
C HIS A 50 -10.45 -11.00 46.88
N PHE A 51 -10.08 -11.03 45.60
CA PHE A 51 -8.76 -11.51 45.17
C PHE A 51 -7.61 -10.74 45.83
N ASP A 52 -7.70 -9.41 45.89
CA ASP A 52 -6.65 -8.58 46.50
C ASP A 52 -6.55 -8.79 48.02
N ASP A 53 -7.68 -9.03 48.69
CA ASP A 53 -7.69 -9.38 50.11
C ASP A 53 -7.07 -10.76 50.33
N ALA A 54 -7.34 -11.72 49.46
CA ALA A 54 -6.75 -13.05 49.51
C ALA A 54 -5.23 -13.02 49.33
N LEU A 55 -4.70 -12.14 48.46
CA LEU A 55 -3.25 -11.93 48.32
C LEU A 55 -2.63 -11.40 49.63
N LYS A 56 -3.26 -10.39 50.25
CA LYS A 56 -2.80 -9.84 51.54
C LYS A 56 -2.86 -10.90 52.65
N LEU A 57 -3.93 -11.69 52.69
CA LEU A 57 -4.12 -12.78 53.64
C LEU A 57 -3.08 -13.90 53.44
N GLY A 58 -2.85 -14.32 52.19
CA GLY A 58 -1.84 -15.31 51.83
C GLY A 58 -0.45 -14.89 52.27
N ASN A 59 -0.08 -13.63 52.03
CA ASN A 59 1.20 -13.06 52.49
C ASN A 59 1.28 -12.99 54.02
N ALA A 60 0.25 -12.49 54.71
CA ALA A 60 0.25 -12.31 56.16
C ALA A 60 0.25 -13.65 56.93
N LEU A 61 -0.34 -14.69 56.31
CA LEU A 61 -0.45 -16.03 56.85
C LEU A 61 0.54 -17.01 56.24
N ASP A 62 1.38 -16.62 55.28
CA ASP A 62 2.35 -17.50 54.60
C ASP A 62 1.70 -18.81 54.10
N VAL A 63 0.68 -18.64 53.23
CA VAL A 63 -0.07 -19.71 52.54
C VAL A 63 -0.46 -19.25 51.14
N GLU A 64 -0.78 -20.20 50.26
CA GLU A 64 -1.29 -19.89 48.91
C GLU A 64 -2.61 -19.08 48.97
N PRO A 65 -2.69 -17.90 48.34
CA PRO A 65 -3.89 -17.04 48.35
C PRO A 65 -5.16 -17.73 47.87
N ASP A 66 -5.03 -18.66 46.92
CA ASP A 66 -6.11 -19.39 46.28
C ASP A 66 -7.02 -20.16 47.27
N ILE A 67 -6.52 -20.45 48.47
CA ILE A 67 -7.30 -21.10 49.53
C ILE A 67 -8.40 -20.19 50.11
N PHE A 68 -8.27 -18.87 49.95
CA PHE A 68 -9.18 -17.86 50.51
C PHE A 68 -10.16 -17.28 49.48
N ILE A 69 -10.25 -17.84 48.27
CA ILE A 69 -11.17 -17.34 47.24
C ILE A 69 -12.13 -18.44 46.79
N ASP A 70 -13.35 -18.03 46.50
CA ASP A 70 -14.34 -18.86 45.80
C ASP A 70 -14.24 -18.65 44.27
N GLU A 71 -15.09 -19.34 43.51
CA GLU A 71 -15.11 -19.21 42.04
C GLU A 71 -15.41 -17.77 41.58
N SER A 72 -16.23 -17.03 42.31
CA SER A 72 -16.60 -15.65 41.98
C SER A 72 -15.42 -14.70 42.18
N ALA A 73 -14.71 -14.81 43.30
CA ALA A 73 -13.52 -14.03 43.57
C ALA A 73 -12.38 -14.38 42.61
N ARG A 74 -12.23 -15.67 42.26
CA ARG A 74 -11.28 -16.14 41.25
C ARG A 74 -11.58 -15.57 39.86
N PHE A 75 -12.84 -15.51 39.46
CA PHE A 75 -13.25 -14.86 38.22
C PHE A 75 -12.92 -13.36 38.21
N CYS A 76 -12.96 -12.69 39.36
CA CYS A 76 -12.65 -11.27 39.50
C CYS A 76 -11.14 -10.97 39.67
N ALA A 77 -10.26 -11.97 39.59
CA ALA A 77 -8.81 -11.73 39.53
C ALA A 77 -8.45 -10.82 38.33
N PRO A 78 -7.36 -10.03 38.40
CA PRO A 78 -6.95 -9.10 37.35
C PRO A 78 -7.05 -9.68 35.94
N GLY A 79 -7.60 -8.92 34.99
CA GLY A 79 -7.96 -9.42 33.66
C GLY A 79 -9.41 -9.89 33.52
N TYR A 80 -10.23 -9.78 34.56
CA TYR A 80 -11.67 -10.11 34.53
C TYR A 80 -12.47 -9.30 33.50
N GLY A 81 -12.02 -8.08 33.17
CA GLY A 81 -12.64 -7.24 32.16
C GLY A 81 -12.57 -7.85 30.76
N GLU A 82 -11.46 -8.52 30.40
CA GLU A 82 -11.36 -9.26 29.14
C GLU A 82 -12.27 -10.49 29.15
N LYS A 83 -12.33 -11.24 30.27
CA LYS A 83 -13.23 -12.40 30.40
C LYS A 83 -14.69 -12.02 30.13
N ILE A 84 -15.14 -10.88 30.69
CA ILE A 84 -16.47 -10.34 30.44
C ILE A 84 -16.63 -9.95 28.97
N ARG A 85 -15.62 -9.31 28.36
CA ARG A 85 -15.63 -8.97 26.92
C ARG A 85 -15.73 -10.21 26.04
N ILE A 86 -15.04 -11.30 26.38
CA ILE A 86 -15.11 -12.58 25.66
C ILE A 86 -16.53 -13.14 25.71
N ILE A 87 -17.13 -13.25 26.90
CA ILE A 87 -18.51 -13.72 27.06
C ILE A 87 -19.48 -12.85 26.24
N ARG A 88 -19.33 -11.53 26.31
CA ARG A 88 -20.16 -10.60 25.54
C ARG A 88 -20.00 -10.78 24.03
N ARG A 89 -18.77 -10.91 23.53
CA ARG A 89 -18.47 -11.10 22.10
C ARG A 89 -19.07 -12.41 21.59
N ALA A 90 -19.06 -13.49 22.38
CA ALA A 90 -19.73 -14.74 22.03
C ALA A 90 -21.26 -14.63 21.95
N CYS A 91 -21.84 -13.57 22.54
CA CYS A 91 -23.24 -13.21 22.36
C CYS A 91 -23.49 -12.29 21.15
N ASP A 92 -22.47 -11.90 20.39
CA ASP A 92 -22.54 -10.88 19.32
C ASP A 92 -23.16 -9.55 19.78
N ALA A 93 -23.02 -9.23 21.07
CA ALA A 93 -23.74 -8.12 21.70
C ALA A 93 -22.87 -6.87 21.88
N THR A 94 -23.49 -5.71 21.69
CA THR A 94 -22.94 -4.42 22.15
C THR A 94 -22.97 -4.36 23.68
N GLN A 95 -22.21 -3.42 24.28
CA GLN A 95 -22.28 -3.20 25.74
C GLN A 95 -23.70 -2.86 26.21
N GLU A 96 -24.48 -2.15 25.39
CA GLU A 96 -25.86 -1.77 25.71
C GLU A 96 -26.81 -2.97 25.70
N GLU A 97 -26.69 -3.86 24.72
CA GLU A 97 -27.49 -5.08 24.66
C GLU A 97 -27.07 -6.06 25.76
N PHE A 98 -25.77 -6.24 25.97
CA PHE A 98 -25.25 -7.14 26.99
C PHE A 98 -25.59 -6.69 28.41
N SER A 99 -25.54 -5.38 28.69
CA SER A 99 -25.94 -4.86 29.99
C SER A 99 -27.41 -5.15 30.30
N LYS A 100 -28.28 -5.10 29.28
CA LYS A 100 -29.71 -5.48 29.42
C LYS A 100 -29.87 -6.97 29.70
N MET A 101 -29.10 -7.83 29.03
CA MET A 101 -29.15 -9.28 29.25
C MET A 101 -28.76 -9.66 30.69
N ILE A 102 -27.70 -9.07 31.24
CA ILE A 102 -27.27 -9.33 32.63
C ILE A 102 -28.11 -8.58 33.69
N GLY A 103 -28.84 -7.53 33.28
CA GLY A 103 -29.66 -6.70 34.15
C GLY A 103 -28.88 -5.63 34.92
N VAL A 104 -27.91 -4.97 34.28
CA VAL A 104 -27.17 -3.81 34.82
C VAL A 104 -27.22 -2.64 33.84
N THR A 105 -26.73 -1.47 34.27
CA THR A 105 -26.59 -0.32 33.38
C THR A 105 -25.38 -0.49 32.46
N ARG A 106 -25.42 0.11 31.27
CA ARG A 106 -24.28 0.10 30.34
C ARG A 106 -23.02 0.71 30.95
N SER A 107 -23.15 1.70 31.82
CA SER A 107 -22.01 2.29 32.55
C SER A 107 -21.37 1.30 33.52
N THR A 108 -22.17 0.55 34.30
CA THR A 108 -21.64 -0.50 35.19
C THR A 108 -20.86 -1.55 34.41
N LEU A 109 -21.43 -2.05 33.31
CA LEU A 109 -20.73 -3.01 32.45
C LEU A 109 -19.42 -2.42 31.87
N SER A 110 -19.46 -1.16 31.43
CA SER A 110 -18.26 -0.49 30.91
C SER A 110 -17.16 -0.36 31.96
N CYS A 111 -17.51 -0.10 33.23
CA CYS A 111 -16.53 -0.06 34.32
C CYS A 111 -15.94 -1.45 34.59
N TRP A 112 -16.75 -2.51 34.51
CA TRP A 112 -16.27 -3.88 34.66
C TRP A 112 -15.30 -4.27 33.54
N GLU A 113 -15.67 -4.02 32.28
CA GLU A 113 -14.82 -4.37 31.12
C GLU A 113 -13.49 -3.61 31.06
N ALA A 114 -13.45 -2.42 31.68
CA ALA A 114 -12.29 -1.56 31.77
C ALA A 114 -11.55 -1.67 33.13
N GLU A 115 -12.03 -2.52 34.03
CA GLU A 115 -11.47 -2.74 35.38
C GLU A 115 -11.23 -1.45 36.18
N ILE A 116 -12.20 -0.53 36.12
CA ILE A 116 -12.06 0.79 36.76
C ILE A 116 -12.37 0.70 38.26
N GLY A 117 -11.39 1.08 39.09
CA GLY A 117 -11.59 1.45 40.50
C GLY A 117 -12.12 0.33 41.40
N GLU A 118 -11.64 -0.90 41.21
CA GLU A 118 -12.05 -2.11 41.96
C GLU A 118 -13.57 -2.42 41.86
N TYR A 119 -14.28 -1.79 40.92
CA TYR A 119 -15.66 -2.13 40.61
C TYR A 119 -15.67 -3.42 39.77
N HIS A 120 -15.80 -4.56 40.43
CA HIS A 120 -15.99 -5.86 39.80
C HIS A 120 -17.43 -6.39 40.02
N PRO A 121 -17.86 -7.40 39.26
CA PRO A 121 -19.15 -8.05 39.48
C PRO A 121 -19.26 -8.63 40.90
N SER A 122 -20.44 -8.55 41.52
CA SER A 122 -20.73 -9.32 42.73
C SER A 122 -20.99 -10.79 42.37
N SER A 123 -21.00 -11.66 43.38
CA SER A 123 -21.26 -13.09 43.17
C SER A 123 -22.57 -13.37 42.43
N VAL A 124 -23.61 -12.55 42.65
CA VAL A 124 -24.89 -12.66 41.93
C VAL A 124 -24.70 -12.46 40.42
N PHE A 125 -23.90 -11.47 40.03
CA PHE A 125 -23.64 -11.20 38.60
C PHE A 125 -22.61 -12.16 38.01
N TYR A 126 -21.69 -12.68 38.81
CA TYR A 126 -20.82 -13.78 38.40
C TYR A 126 -21.64 -15.00 37.94
N TYR A 127 -22.64 -15.45 38.72
CA TYR A 127 -23.45 -16.60 38.32
C TYR A 127 -24.25 -16.36 37.05
N LYS A 128 -24.73 -15.13 36.80
CA LYS A 128 -25.36 -14.76 35.52
C LYS A 128 -24.37 -14.81 34.35
N LEU A 129 -23.15 -14.30 34.55
CA LEU A 129 -22.10 -14.38 33.54
C LEU A 129 -21.69 -15.84 33.26
N LYS A 130 -21.64 -16.68 34.29
CA LYS A 130 -21.37 -18.12 34.20
C LYS A 130 -22.46 -18.83 33.40
N GLU A 131 -23.73 -18.58 33.70
CA GLU A 131 -24.87 -19.14 32.96
C GLU A 131 -24.80 -18.77 31.46
N ILE A 132 -24.59 -17.49 31.14
CA ILE A 132 -24.44 -17.03 29.75
C ILE A 132 -23.21 -17.67 29.07
N ALA A 133 -22.09 -17.81 29.79
CA ALA A 133 -20.89 -18.45 29.26
C ALA A 133 -21.15 -19.92 28.93
N GLU A 134 -21.82 -20.65 29.82
CA GLU A 134 -22.21 -22.06 29.62
C GLU A 134 -23.17 -22.21 28.43
N GLU A 135 -24.16 -21.33 28.27
CA GLU A 135 -25.03 -21.28 27.08
C GLU A 135 -24.25 -21.08 25.77
N LYS A 136 -23.12 -20.36 25.84
CA LYS A 136 -22.20 -20.13 24.72
C LYS A 136 -21.10 -21.18 24.60
N ASN A 137 -21.17 -22.27 25.37
CA ASN A 137 -20.16 -23.33 25.42
C ASN A 137 -18.75 -22.81 25.78
N ILE A 138 -18.68 -21.77 26.60
CA ILE A 138 -17.45 -21.23 27.15
C ILE A 138 -17.22 -21.87 28.52
N ASP A 139 -16.15 -22.66 28.62
CA ASP A 139 -15.70 -23.20 29.90
C ASP A 139 -15.06 -22.08 30.75
N ILE A 140 -15.71 -21.75 31.88
CA ILE A 140 -15.24 -20.70 32.81
C ILE A 140 -13.87 -21.02 33.41
N ASN A 141 -13.55 -22.29 33.67
CA ASN A 141 -12.24 -22.66 34.22
C ASN A 141 -11.15 -22.41 33.19
N ARG A 142 -11.39 -22.80 31.94
CA ARG A 142 -10.49 -22.50 30.83
C ARG A 142 -10.39 -20.99 30.59
N LEU A 143 -11.50 -20.25 30.67
CA LEU A 143 -11.53 -18.79 30.55
C LEU A 143 -10.70 -18.11 31.65
N ASN A 144 -10.68 -18.67 32.86
CA ASN A 144 -9.86 -18.15 33.95
C ASN A 144 -8.37 -18.45 33.75
N SER A 145 -8.01 -19.61 33.20
CA SER A 145 -6.61 -20.00 33.03
C SER A 145 -5.96 -19.46 31.75
N ASP A 146 -6.73 -19.36 30.66
CA ASP A 146 -6.26 -18.98 29.33
C ASP A 146 -7.35 -18.21 28.55
N PRO A 147 -7.64 -16.95 28.94
CA PRO A 147 -8.61 -16.11 28.24
C PRO A 147 -8.24 -15.88 26.76
N ASP A 148 -6.95 -15.77 26.45
CA ASP A 148 -6.46 -15.46 25.10
C ASP A 148 -6.77 -16.57 24.09
N SER A 149 -7.01 -17.80 24.56
CA SER A 149 -7.45 -18.89 23.69
C SER A 149 -8.86 -18.71 23.10
N PHE A 150 -9.66 -17.78 23.63
CA PHE A 150 -10.99 -17.46 23.13
C PHE A 150 -10.94 -16.30 22.12
N ILE A 151 -10.31 -16.57 20.97
CA ILE A 151 -10.28 -15.64 19.84
C ILE A 151 -11.62 -15.69 19.11
N ASP A 152 -12.30 -14.55 19.03
CA ASP A 152 -13.56 -14.45 18.29
C ASP A 152 -13.34 -14.43 16.77
N ASP A 153 -14.41 -14.72 16.03
CA ASP A 153 -14.45 -14.77 14.56
C ASP A 153 -13.83 -13.54 13.86
N TYR A 154 -14.02 -12.35 14.43
CA TYR A 154 -13.49 -11.10 13.89
C TYR A 154 -11.98 -10.99 14.13
N GLU A 155 -11.51 -11.27 15.35
CA GLU A 155 -10.08 -11.26 15.65
C GLU A 155 -9.36 -12.34 14.84
N LEU A 156 -9.97 -13.53 14.71
CA LEU A 156 -9.45 -14.61 13.86
C LEU A 156 -9.41 -14.19 12.39
N PHE A 157 -10.42 -13.48 11.90
CA PHE A 157 -10.42 -12.94 10.55
C PHE A 157 -9.27 -11.97 10.28
N LEU A 158 -8.91 -11.16 11.28
CA LEU A 158 -7.78 -10.23 11.19
C LEU A 158 -6.41 -10.92 11.29
N THR A 159 -6.34 -12.20 11.64
CA THR A 159 -5.07 -12.95 11.59
C THR A 159 -4.64 -13.21 10.14
N GLY A 160 -3.33 -13.18 9.89
CA GLY A 160 -2.78 -13.34 8.54
C GLY A 160 -3.15 -12.19 7.59
N ASP A 161 -3.25 -12.50 6.30
CA ASP A 161 -3.54 -11.50 5.26
C ASP A 161 -5.05 -11.34 5.06
N TYR A 162 -5.70 -10.58 5.95
CA TYR A 162 -7.12 -10.27 5.85
C TYR A 162 -7.45 -9.43 4.60
N GLY A 163 -6.48 -8.69 4.04
CA GLY A 163 -6.64 -7.94 2.81
C GLY A 163 -6.94 -8.87 1.63
N LYS A 164 -6.19 -9.96 1.51
CA LYS A 164 -6.47 -11.04 0.55
C LYS A 164 -7.83 -11.69 0.78
N LYS A 165 -8.19 -12.02 2.04
CA LYS A 165 -9.49 -12.62 2.36
C LYS A 165 -10.64 -11.75 1.81
N ILE A 166 -10.59 -10.44 2.06
CA ILE A 166 -11.57 -9.47 1.54
C ILE A 166 -11.54 -9.42 0.01
N LYS A 167 -10.34 -9.38 -0.59
CA LYS A 167 -10.17 -9.35 -2.05
C LYS A 167 -10.77 -10.59 -2.73
N TYR A 168 -10.60 -11.78 -2.18
CA TYR A 168 -11.19 -13.00 -2.74
C TYR A 168 -12.71 -13.01 -2.62
N ILE A 169 -13.26 -12.58 -1.47
CA ILE A 169 -14.71 -12.41 -1.30
C ILE A 169 -15.25 -11.44 -2.36
N ARG A 170 -14.61 -10.27 -2.52
CA ARG A 170 -14.99 -9.28 -3.54
C ARG A 170 -14.89 -9.83 -4.96
N SER A 171 -13.79 -10.53 -5.28
CA SER A 171 -13.53 -11.08 -6.61
C SER A 171 -14.52 -12.19 -6.97
N ALA A 172 -15.06 -12.93 -6.01
CA ALA A 172 -16.12 -13.89 -6.25
C ALA A 172 -17.42 -13.24 -6.76
N TYR A 173 -17.67 -11.98 -6.40
CA TYR A 173 -18.76 -11.18 -6.96
C TYR A 173 -18.39 -10.48 -8.27
N GLY A 174 -17.11 -10.39 -8.62
CA GLY A 174 -16.65 -9.71 -9.83
C GLY A 174 -16.88 -8.20 -9.82
N VAL A 175 -16.86 -7.58 -8.64
CA VAL A 175 -17.18 -6.16 -8.44
C VAL A 175 -15.94 -5.33 -8.06
N THR A 176 -16.00 -4.02 -8.31
CA THR A 176 -15.01 -3.04 -7.85
C THR A 176 -15.02 -2.86 -6.33
N GLN A 177 -13.97 -2.24 -5.80
CA GLN A 177 -13.91 -1.86 -4.38
C GLN A 177 -15.06 -0.92 -3.96
N THR A 178 -15.45 0.01 -4.83
CA THR A 178 -16.58 0.91 -4.59
C THR A 178 -17.91 0.16 -4.58
N GLU A 179 -18.15 -0.71 -5.56
CA GLU A 179 -19.36 -1.52 -5.61
C GLU A 179 -19.45 -2.50 -4.44
N PHE A 180 -18.32 -3.11 -4.05
CA PHE A 180 -18.24 -3.95 -2.87
C PHE A 180 -18.60 -3.19 -1.60
N CYS A 181 -18.02 -1.99 -1.40
CA CYS A 181 -18.40 -1.10 -0.30
C CYS A 181 -19.90 -0.82 -0.31
N ASN A 182 -20.49 -0.50 -1.47
CA ASN A 182 -21.93 -0.26 -1.58
C ASN A 182 -22.75 -1.48 -1.15
N MET A 183 -22.33 -2.70 -1.53
CA MET A 183 -23.00 -3.95 -1.13
C MET A 183 -22.99 -4.15 0.39
N ILE A 184 -21.89 -3.83 1.06
CA ILE A 184 -21.79 -3.89 2.52
C ILE A 184 -22.23 -2.57 3.19
N GLY A 185 -22.93 -1.68 2.48
CA GLY A 185 -23.54 -0.46 3.02
C GLY A 185 -22.55 0.63 3.44
N TYR A 186 -21.45 0.78 2.72
CA TYR A 186 -20.48 1.88 2.79
C TYR A 186 -20.49 2.65 1.46
N THR A 187 -20.43 3.99 1.50
CA THR A 187 -20.61 4.84 0.30
C THR A 187 -19.32 5.15 -0.45
N SER A 188 -18.15 4.88 0.14
CA SER A 188 -16.84 5.16 -0.47
C SER A 188 -16.03 3.87 -0.65
N GLY A 189 -15.44 3.69 -1.84
CA GLY A 189 -14.52 2.58 -2.13
C GLY A 189 -13.18 2.66 -1.39
N THR A 190 -12.86 3.80 -0.75
CA THR A 190 -11.61 3.99 0.01
C THR A 190 -11.46 2.98 1.14
N SER A 191 -12.55 2.61 1.81
CA SER A 191 -12.49 1.64 2.91
C SER A 191 -12.04 0.25 2.42
N SER A 192 -12.67 -0.29 1.36
CA SER A 192 -12.25 -1.58 0.78
C SER A 192 -10.82 -1.53 0.28
N CYS A 193 -10.38 -0.40 -0.32
CA CYS A 193 -9.00 -0.20 -0.73
C CYS A 193 -8.04 -0.30 0.46
N ASN A 194 -8.29 0.46 1.53
CA ASN A 194 -7.46 0.47 2.73
C ASN A 194 -7.41 -0.89 3.43
N TRP A 195 -8.52 -1.65 3.41
CA TRP A 195 -8.55 -2.98 4.02
C TRP A 195 -7.78 -3.99 3.18
N GLU A 196 -7.95 -3.98 1.86
CA GLU A 196 -7.23 -4.85 0.92
C GLU A 196 -5.72 -4.57 0.90
N SER A 197 -5.32 -3.30 1.10
CA SER A 197 -3.92 -2.91 1.26
C SER A 197 -3.39 -3.06 2.67
N MET A 198 -4.20 -3.58 3.61
CA MET A 198 -3.90 -3.73 5.04
C MET A 198 -3.48 -2.43 5.73
N THR A 199 -3.80 -1.27 5.14
CA THR A 199 -3.51 0.06 5.71
C THR A 199 -4.47 0.40 6.84
N GLU A 200 -5.69 -0.12 6.78
CA GLU A 200 -6.72 0.03 7.80
C GLU A 200 -7.36 -1.32 8.10
N LYS A 201 -7.75 -1.57 9.35
CA LYS A 201 -8.51 -2.77 9.72
C LYS A 201 -10.01 -2.49 9.54
N PRO A 202 -10.80 -3.42 8.97
CA PRO A 202 -12.24 -3.26 8.96
C PRO A 202 -12.77 -3.23 10.40
N LEU A 203 -13.76 -2.39 10.68
CA LEU A 203 -14.45 -2.43 11.98
C LEU A 203 -15.26 -3.72 12.10
N ARG A 204 -15.59 -4.14 13.33
CA ARG A 204 -16.46 -5.32 13.61
C ARG A 204 -17.78 -5.27 12.83
N LYS A 205 -18.40 -4.10 12.74
CA LYS A 205 -19.63 -3.91 11.94
C LYS A 205 -19.42 -4.17 10.45
N ALA A 206 -18.27 -3.77 9.91
CA ALA A 206 -17.91 -4.05 8.52
C ALA A 206 -17.66 -5.55 8.33
N TYR A 207 -16.91 -6.16 9.24
CA TYR A 207 -16.66 -7.61 9.23
C TYR A 207 -17.94 -8.42 9.22
N ASN A 208 -18.93 -8.13 10.06
CA ASN A 208 -20.19 -8.88 10.07
C ASN A 208 -20.92 -8.82 8.72
N ARG A 209 -20.84 -7.67 8.02
CA ARG A 209 -21.40 -7.51 6.67
C ARG A 209 -20.57 -8.24 5.61
N ILE A 210 -19.25 -8.20 5.73
CA ILE A 210 -18.34 -8.98 4.87
C ILE A 210 -18.60 -10.48 5.05
N LYS A 211 -18.78 -10.95 6.29
CA LYS A 211 -19.10 -12.33 6.63
C LYS A 211 -20.41 -12.77 5.98
N PHE A 212 -21.46 -11.98 6.14
CA PHE A 212 -22.75 -12.23 5.49
C PHE A 212 -22.64 -12.33 3.97
N VAL A 213 -21.89 -11.42 3.33
CA VAL A 213 -21.67 -11.44 1.88
C VAL A 213 -20.82 -12.64 1.45
N ALA A 214 -19.82 -13.05 2.24
CA ALA A 214 -19.04 -14.25 1.97
C ALA A 214 -19.91 -15.52 2.01
N GLU A 215 -20.69 -15.68 3.08
CA GLU A 215 -21.61 -16.82 3.27
C GLU A 215 -22.67 -16.88 2.17
N ALA A 216 -23.24 -15.73 1.77
CA ALA A 216 -24.20 -15.64 0.67
C ALA A 216 -23.61 -16.09 -0.68
N LYS A 217 -22.29 -16.05 -0.84
CA LYS A 217 -21.57 -16.54 -2.03
C LYS A 217 -21.06 -17.97 -1.88
N GLY A 218 -21.29 -18.62 -0.74
CA GLY A 218 -20.77 -19.94 -0.41
C GLY A 218 -19.27 -19.95 -0.07
N ILE A 219 -18.71 -18.81 0.33
CA ILE A 219 -17.32 -18.70 0.76
C ILE A 219 -17.25 -18.94 2.26
N ASP A 220 -16.65 -20.06 2.64
CA ASP A 220 -16.36 -20.39 4.03
C ASP A 220 -15.13 -19.59 4.51
N ILE A 221 -15.36 -18.69 5.47
CA ILE A 221 -14.33 -17.82 6.05
C ILE A 221 -13.33 -18.59 6.90
N ASN A 222 -13.71 -19.73 7.49
CA ASN A 222 -12.78 -20.52 8.30
C ASN A 222 -11.67 -21.11 7.42
N LYS A 223 -12.00 -21.48 6.19
CA LYS A 223 -11.01 -21.89 5.19
C LYS A 223 -10.07 -20.75 4.79
N LEU A 224 -10.60 -19.54 4.65
CA LEU A 224 -9.79 -18.33 4.43
C LEU A 224 -8.92 -17.97 5.64
N ASN A 225 -9.38 -18.24 6.85
CA ASN A 225 -8.61 -18.03 8.08
C ASN A 225 -7.46 -19.03 8.19
N ALA A 226 -7.70 -20.30 7.85
CA ALA A 226 -6.66 -21.33 7.81
C ALA A 226 -5.63 -21.08 6.68
N ASN A 227 -6.10 -20.64 5.52
CA ASN A 227 -5.26 -20.28 4.38
C ASN A 227 -5.89 -19.13 3.59
N PRO A 228 -5.32 -17.91 3.63
CA PRO A 228 -5.83 -16.77 2.87
C PRO A 228 -5.93 -17.03 1.37
N ASP A 229 -5.09 -17.90 0.82
CA ASP A 229 -5.07 -18.26 -0.61
C ASP A 229 -5.96 -19.48 -0.93
N TYR A 230 -6.83 -19.94 -0.02
CA TYR A 230 -7.66 -21.14 -0.22
C TYR A 230 -8.54 -21.07 -1.49
N TYR A 231 -9.15 -19.91 -1.75
CA TYR A 231 -10.00 -19.69 -2.93
C TYR A 231 -9.23 -19.09 -4.11
N LYS A 232 -7.90 -19.18 -4.12
CA LYS A 232 -7.07 -18.68 -5.19
C LYS A 232 -7.28 -19.53 -6.45
N ASP A 233 -7.82 -18.90 -7.48
CA ASP A 233 -8.03 -19.50 -8.80
C ASP A 233 -7.31 -18.70 -9.91
N GLU A 234 -7.41 -19.17 -11.15
CA GLU A 234 -6.84 -18.48 -12.33
C GLU A 234 -7.33 -17.04 -12.46
N TYR A 235 -8.62 -16.80 -12.26
CA TYR A 235 -9.20 -15.46 -12.32
C TYR A 235 -8.62 -14.53 -11.25
N SER A 236 -8.51 -15.02 -10.01
CA SER A 236 -7.97 -14.23 -8.90
C SER A 236 -6.49 -13.91 -9.12
N ARG A 237 -5.70 -14.87 -9.66
CA ARG A 237 -4.31 -14.64 -10.10
C ARG A 237 -4.23 -13.57 -11.19
N PHE A 238 -5.13 -13.64 -12.18
CA PHE A 238 -5.20 -12.64 -13.23
C PHE A 238 -5.49 -11.23 -12.70
N VAL A 239 -6.45 -11.10 -11.78
CA VAL A 239 -6.84 -9.81 -11.17
C VAL A 239 -5.75 -9.27 -10.22
N GLU A 240 -4.93 -10.14 -9.63
CA GLU A 240 -3.88 -9.73 -8.69
C GLU A 240 -2.81 -8.83 -9.28
N LYS A 241 -2.44 -9.04 -10.54
CA LYS A 241 -1.29 -8.40 -11.17
C LYS A 241 -1.63 -7.84 -12.54
N ASN A 242 -1.54 -6.52 -12.68
CA ASN A 242 -1.55 -5.78 -13.95
C ASN A 242 -2.70 -6.19 -14.91
N SER A 243 -3.86 -6.59 -14.39
CA SER A 243 -4.98 -7.11 -15.19
C SER A 243 -5.41 -6.16 -16.30
N GLY A 244 -5.46 -4.85 -16.03
CA GLY A 244 -5.74 -3.83 -17.05
C GLY A 244 -4.72 -3.81 -18.19
N ALA A 245 -3.43 -3.94 -17.88
CA ALA A 245 -2.37 -4.01 -18.89
C ALA A 245 -2.44 -5.30 -19.71
N LYS A 246 -2.75 -6.43 -19.07
CA LYS A 246 -2.97 -7.73 -19.76
C LYS A 246 -4.13 -7.64 -20.75
N ILE A 247 -5.27 -7.08 -20.33
CA ILE A 247 -6.45 -6.88 -21.20
C ILE A 247 -6.07 -6.02 -22.41
N ARG A 248 -5.37 -4.91 -22.16
CA ARG A 248 -4.91 -4.01 -23.23
C ARG A 248 -3.98 -4.70 -24.20
N TYR A 249 -3.01 -5.48 -23.71
CA TYR A 249 -2.08 -6.22 -24.55
C TYR A 249 -2.81 -7.19 -25.49
N ILE A 250 -3.73 -7.99 -24.95
CA ILE A 250 -4.53 -8.93 -25.75
C ILE A 250 -5.32 -8.16 -26.81
N ARG A 251 -6.00 -7.06 -26.44
CA ARG A 251 -6.74 -6.22 -27.40
C ARG A 251 -5.87 -5.72 -28.54
N LEU A 252 -4.65 -5.27 -28.25
CA LEU A 252 -3.73 -4.77 -29.26
C LEU A 252 -3.25 -5.87 -30.24
N GLN A 253 -3.16 -7.14 -29.80
CA GLN A 253 -2.87 -8.27 -30.71
C GLN A 253 -3.99 -8.54 -31.73
N TYR A 254 -5.19 -8.03 -31.47
CA TYR A 254 -6.31 -8.02 -32.41
C TYR A 254 -6.41 -6.71 -33.21
N ARG A 255 -5.55 -5.71 -32.93
CA ARG A 255 -5.62 -4.36 -33.49
C ARG A 255 -7.01 -3.72 -33.34
N ALA A 256 -7.72 -4.08 -32.28
CA ALA A 256 -9.10 -3.68 -32.06
C ALA A 256 -9.19 -2.42 -31.19
N PHE A 257 -10.17 -1.56 -31.49
CA PHE A 257 -10.58 -0.50 -30.58
C PHE A 257 -11.34 -1.07 -29.39
N THR A 258 -11.49 -0.28 -28.32
CA THR A 258 -12.18 -0.72 -27.11
C THR A 258 -13.61 -1.18 -27.38
N ASP A 259 -14.32 -0.53 -28.31
CA ASP A 259 -15.69 -0.88 -28.66
C ASP A 259 -15.79 -2.22 -29.38
N ASP A 260 -14.91 -2.49 -30.34
CA ASP A 260 -14.92 -3.75 -31.08
C ASP A 260 -14.45 -4.90 -30.20
N PHE A 261 -13.43 -4.66 -29.37
CA PHE A 261 -12.99 -5.65 -28.38
C PHE A 261 -14.05 -5.92 -27.32
N GLY A 262 -14.81 -4.88 -26.93
CA GLY A 262 -15.97 -5.04 -26.05
C GLY A 262 -17.01 -5.99 -26.66
N LYS A 263 -17.34 -5.82 -27.94
CA LYS A 263 -18.25 -6.75 -28.65
C LYS A 263 -17.71 -8.18 -28.65
N MET A 264 -16.40 -8.37 -28.86
CA MET A 264 -15.76 -9.70 -28.82
C MET A 264 -15.89 -10.37 -27.44
N LEU A 265 -15.83 -9.59 -26.36
CA LEU A 265 -16.01 -10.06 -24.99
C LEU A 265 -17.48 -10.14 -24.54
N GLY A 266 -18.43 -9.69 -25.36
CA GLY A 266 -19.84 -9.59 -24.99
C GLY A 266 -20.15 -8.44 -24.00
N CYS A 267 -19.37 -7.36 -24.01
CA CYS A 267 -19.54 -6.19 -23.15
C CYS A 267 -19.47 -4.86 -23.93
N SER A 268 -19.52 -3.72 -23.23
CA SER A 268 -19.35 -2.40 -23.85
C SER A 268 -17.86 -2.00 -23.93
N GLY A 269 -17.49 -1.21 -24.93
CA GLY A 269 -16.11 -0.69 -24.99
C GLY A 269 -15.74 0.25 -23.85
N ASN A 270 -16.73 0.90 -23.23
CA ASN A 270 -16.51 1.66 -22.01
C ASN A 270 -16.06 0.75 -20.83
N ALA A 271 -16.59 -0.48 -20.74
CA ALA A 271 -16.14 -1.44 -19.74
C ALA A 271 -14.67 -1.81 -19.98
N VAL A 272 -14.28 -2.14 -21.21
CA VAL A 272 -12.88 -2.40 -21.59
C VAL A 272 -11.97 -1.21 -21.24
N CYS A 273 -12.40 0.00 -21.58
CA CYS A 273 -11.67 1.23 -21.30
C CYS A 273 -11.42 1.46 -19.80
N THR A 274 -12.41 1.18 -18.95
CA THR A 274 -12.27 1.32 -17.49
C THR A 274 -11.39 0.21 -16.89
N TRP A 275 -11.44 -1.01 -17.44
CA TRP A 275 -10.55 -2.10 -17.04
C TRP A 275 -9.09 -1.82 -17.36
N GLU A 276 -8.79 -1.37 -18.58
CA GLU A 276 -7.42 -1.08 -19.01
C GLU A 276 -6.75 0.05 -18.20
N ARG A 277 -7.56 1.00 -17.72
CA ARG A 277 -7.11 2.10 -16.86
C ARG A 277 -7.00 1.72 -15.39
N GLY A 278 -7.39 0.50 -15.01
CA GLY A 278 -7.45 0.06 -13.62
C GLY A 278 -8.53 0.76 -12.79
N GLN A 279 -9.53 1.38 -13.43
CA GLN A 279 -10.65 2.03 -12.75
C GLN A 279 -11.68 1.01 -12.25
N CYS A 280 -11.79 -0.13 -12.94
CA CYS A 280 -12.69 -1.22 -12.61
C CYS A 280 -12.01 -2.56 -12.91
N ILE A 281 -12.45 -3.65 -12.30
CA ILE A 281 -11.94 -5.00 -12.55
C ILE A 281 -12.89 -5.70 -13.51
N MET A 282 -12.34 -6.45 -14.47
CA MET A 282 -13.14 -7.29 -15.35
C MET A 282 -13.89 -8.34 -14.54
N GLY A 283 -15.22 -8.35 -14.59
CA GLY A 283 -16.02 -9.36 -13.91
C GLY A 283 -15.75 -10.78 -14.43
N ARG A 284 -15.86 -11.77 -13.54
CA ARG A 284 -15.57 -13.19 -13.84
C ARG A 284 -16.29 -13.72 -15.08
N GLN A 285 -17.51 -13.27 -15.34
CA GLN A 285 -18.31 -13.66 -16.50
C GLN A 285 -17.66 -13.36 -17.87
N TYR A 286 -16.72 -12.41 -17.93
CA TYR A 286 -16.00 -12.05 -19.16
C TYR A 286 -14.61 -12.71 -19.26
N PHE A 287 -14.13 -13.30 -18.16
CA PHE A 287 -12.77 -13.84 -18.07
C PHE A 287 -12.58 -15.06 -18.97
N ASP A 288 -13.57 -15.95 -19.03
CA ASP A 288 -13.50 -17.15 -19.88
C ASP A 288 -13.41 -16.78 -21.36
N GLU A 289 -14.10 -15.72 -21.79
CA GLU A 289 -14.02 -15.24 -23.17
C GLU A 289 -12.70 -14.53 -23.45
N LEU A 290 -12.19 -13.73 -22.51
CA LEU A 290 -10.85 -13.16 -22.61
C LEU A 290 -9.78 -14.25 -22.75
N LYS A 291 -9.90 -15.34 -21.99
CA LYS A 291 -8.99 -16.49 -22.05
C LYS A 291 -8.99 -17.13 -23.44
N LYS A 292 -10.17 -17.39 -24.01
CA LYS A 292 -10.28 -17.89 -25.40
C LYS A 292 -9.61 -16.95 -26.41
N LEU A 293 -9.83 -15.64 -26.27
CA LEU A 293 -9.19 -14.65 -27.15
C LEU A 293 -7.66 -14.62 -26.98
N ALA A 294 -7.14 -14.80 -25.77
CA ALA A 294 -5.70 -14.89 -25.52
C ALA A 294 -5.11 -16.16 -26.14
N GLU A 295 -5.75 -17.31 -25.92
CA GLU A 295 -5.35 -18.61 -26.48
C GLU A 295 -5.33 -18.61 -28.02
N ALA A 296 -6.32 -17.96 -28.65
CA ALA A 296 -6.37 -17.80 -30.11
C ALA A 296 -5.23 -16.93 -30.69
N LYS A 297 -4.50 -16.20 -29.83
CA LYS A 297 -3.28 -15.45 -30.18
C LYS A 297 -2.01 -16.09 -29.63
N GLU A 298 -2.11 -17.32 -29.12
CA GLU A 298 -1.01 -18.06 -28.50
C GLU A 298 -0.41 -17.33 -27.28
N ILE A 299 -1.22 -16.51 -26.61
CA ILE A 299 -0.82 -15.74 -25.43
C ILE A 299 -1.13 -16.56 -24.17
N ASN A 300 -0.08 -16.92 -23.43
CA ASN A 300 -0.24 -17.52 -22.11
C ASN A 300 -0.39 -16.42 -21.04
N LEU A 301 -1.58 -16.32 -20.42
CA LEU A 301 -1.90 -15.32 -19.39
C LEU A 301 -1.02 -15.39 -18.14
N GLU A 302 -0.53 -16.57 -17.76
CA GLU A 302 0.37 -16.73 -16.61
C GLU A 302 1.77 -16.22 -16.93
N SER A 303 2.26 -16.46 -18.15
CA SER A 303 3.57 -15.99 -18.58
C SER A 303 3.69 -14.45 -18.68
N LEU A 304 2.55 -13.75 -18.80
CA LEU A 304 2.50 -12.29 -18.81
C LEU A 304 2.83 -11.66 -17.45
N ASP A 305 2.76 -12.41 -16.34
CA ASP A 305 3.10 -11.89 -15.01
C ASP A 305 4.60 -11.67 -14.80
N ASP A 306 5.43 -12.38 -15.55
CA ASP A 306 6.88 -12.41 -15.38
C ASP A 306 7.61 -11.39 -16.29
N ASN A 307 6.89 -10.74 -17.20
CA ASN A 307 7.51 -9.82 -18.17
C ASN A 307 6.68 -8.53 -18.39
N PRO A 308 6.72 -7.58 -17.43
CA PRO A 308 5.96 -6.34 -17.53
C PRO A 308 6.38 -5.42 -18.68
N ASP A 309 7.55 -5.65 -19.29
CA ASP A 309 8.02 -4.90 -20.45
C ASP A 309 7.30 -5.32 -21.75
N VAL A 310 6.71 -6.52 -21.81
CA VAL A 310 5.86 -6.97 -22.95
C VAL A 310 4.63 -6.06 -23.11
N PHE A 311 4.21 -5.38 -22.04
CA PHE A 311 3.08 -4.45 -22.07
C PHE A 311 3.44 -3.07 -22.66
N LYS A 312 4.73 -2.75 -22.84
CA LYS A 312 5.16 -1.45 -23.36
C LYS A 312 5.08 -1.45 -24.88
N ASP A 313 4.02 -0.84 -25.41
CA ASP A 313 3.96 -0.56 -26.84
C ASP A 313 4.97 0.53 -27.24
N ASP A 314 5.08 0.77 -28.54
CA ASP A 314 5.89 1.85 -29.11
C ASP A 314 5.57 3.23 -28.48
N TYR A 315 4.31 3.51 -28.17
CA TYR A 315 3.93 4.72 -27.43
C TYR A 315 4.52 4.73 -26.02
N ASP A 316 4.41 3.63 -25.26
CA ASP A 316 4.92 3.57 -23.89
C ASP A 316 6.46 3.69 -23.86
N ARG A 317 7.15 3.25 -24.91
CA ARG A 317 8.60 3.44 -25.12
C ARG A 317 8.96 4.87 -25.55
N PHE A 318 8.14 5.48 -26.40
CA PHE A 318 8.40 6.82 -26.92
C PHE A 318 8.08 7.92 -25.89
N CYS A 319 6.95 7.80 -25.18
CA CYS A 319 6.41 8.80 -24.26
C CYS A 319 6.98 8.71 -22.83
N VAL A 320 8.30 8.60 -22.72
CA VAL A 320 9.06 8.64 -21.46
C VAL A 320 9.64 10.05 -21.20
N THR A 321 10.41 10.22 -20.12
CA THR A 321 11.16 11.48 -19.88
C THR A 321 12.19 11.68 -20.99
N GLY A 322 12.25 12.87 -21.59
CA GLY A 322 13.04 13.14 -22.79
C GLY A 322 12.24 13.04 -24.10
N CYS A 323 10.95 12.68 -24.07
CA CYS A 323 10.07 12.68 -25.25
C CYS A 323 10.03 14.02 -25.98
N GLY A 324 10.19 15.15 -25.27
CA GLY A 324 10.20 16.48 -25.88
C GLY A 324 11.38 16.69 -26.83
N LYS A 325 12.54 16.10 -26.53
CA LYS A 325 13.71 16.11 -27.42
C LYS A 325 13.48 15.26 -28.66
N LYS A 326 12.88 14.07 -28.49
CA LYS A 326 12.50 13.18 -29.60
C LYS A 326 11.54 13.88 -30.57
N LEU A 327 10.50 14.53 -30.05
CA LEU A 327 9.53 15.28 -30.85
C LEU A 327 10.18 16.43 -31.64
N ARG A 328 11.07 17.18 -30.99
CA ARG A 328 11.83 18.26 -31.63
C ARG A 328 12.76 17.73 -32.72
N TYR A 329 13.40 16.59 -32.48
CA TYR A 329 14.27 15.92 -33.44
C TYR A 329 13.49 15.53 -34.69
N ILE A 330 12.36 14.83 -34.54
CA ILE A 330 11.48 14.44 -35.64
C ILE A 330 11.08 15.68 -36.46
N ARG A 331 10.56 16.72 -35.80
CA ARG A 331 10.13 17.95 -36.47
C ARG A 331 11.26 18.62 -37.27
N ASN A 332 12.48 18.65 -36.71
CA ASN A 332 13.62 19.27 -37.36
C ASN A 332 14.10 18.46 -38.57
N ILE A 333 14.11 17.13 -38.50
CA ILE A 333 14.46 16.26 -39.64
C ILE A 333 13.43 16.39 -40.76
N CYS A 334 12.14 16.51 -40.40
CA CYS A 334 11.08 16.82 -41.36
C CYS A 334 11.17 18.25 -41.95
N GLY A 335 12.07 19.11 -41.47
CA GLY A 335 12.24 20.48 -41.94
C GLY A 335 11.03 21.40 -41.65
N MET A 336 10.19 21.05 -40.66
CA MET A 336 8.92 21.75 -40.41
C MET A 336 9.05 22.80 -39.30
N SER A 337 8.36 23.92 -39.47
CA SER A 337 8.12 24.87 -38.37
C SER A 337 7.16 24.27 -37.35
N ALA A 338 7.15 24.81 -36.12
CA ALA A 338 6.23 24.35 -35.07
C ALA A 338 4.76 24.54 -35.48
N GLU A 339 4.45 25.59 -36.25
CA GLU A 339 3.12 25.86 -36.81
C GLU A 339 2.74 24.80 -37.83
N LYS A 340 3.63 24.51 -38.78
CA LYS A 340 3.32 23.56 -39.85
C LYS A 340 3.19 22.14 -39.31
N TYR A 341 4.05 21.79 -38.35
CA TYR A 341 3.97 20.51 -37.65
C TYR A 341 2.67 20.37 -36.84
N ALA A 342 2.23 21.44 -36.17
CA ALA A 342 0.97 21.44 -35.44
C ALA A 342 -0.24 21.25 -36.37
N GLU A 343 -0.24 21.87 -37.55
CA GLU A 343 -1.28 21.71 -38.58
C GLU A 343 -1.37 20.26 -39.06
N VAL A 344 -0.23 19.62 -39.36
CA VAL A 344 -0.18 18.22 -39.84
C VAL A 344 -0.70 17.24 -38.78
N ILE A 345 -0.36 17.46 -37.51
CA ILE A 345 -0.82 16.60 -36.40
C ILE A 345 -2.28 16.92 -36.00
N GLY A 346 -2.81 18.09 -36.38
CA GLY A 346 -4.16 18.53 -36.05
C GLY A 346 -4.31 19.08 -34.62
N VAL A 347 -3.28 19.75 -34.11
CA VAL A 347 -3.26 20.36 -32.76
C VAL A 347 -2.82 21.82 -32.81
N SER A 348 -2.92 22.53 -31.69
CA SER A 348 -2.44 23.92 -31.61
C SER A 348 -0.91 24.00 -31.57
N ARG A 349 -0.32 25.11 -32.07
CA ARG A 349 1.12 25.41 -31.90
C ARG A 349 1.54 25.36 -30.42
N GLN A 350 0.68 25.83 -29.52
CA GLN A 350 0.92 25.81 -28.08
C GLN A 350 1.02 24.38 -27.53
N THR A 351 0.22 23.45 -28.07
CA THR A 351 0.28 22.03 -27.71
C THR A 351 1.63 21.41 -28.07
N ILE A 352 2.13 21.65 -29.29
CA ILE A 352 3.46 21.20 -29.73
C ILE A 352 4.56 21.80 -28.84
N PHE A 353 4.48 23.11 -28.55
CA PHE A 353 5.42 23.77 -27.66
C PHE A 353 5.46 23.12 -26.28
N ILE A 354 4.29 22.84 -25.67
CA ILE A 354 4.19 22.19 -24.36
C ILE A 354 4.85 20.80 -24.38
N TRP A 355 4.61 20.00 -25.42
CA TRP A 355 5.22 18.67 -25.53
C TRP A 355 6.73 18.74 -25.72
N GLU A 356 7.24 19.62 -26.59
CA GLU A 356 8.67 19.75 -26.86
C GLU A 356 9.47 20.38 -25.72
N SER A 357 8.82 21.18 -24.87
CA SER A 357 9.44 21.85 -23.72
C SER A 357 9.35 21.04 -22.43
N GLU A 358 8.58 19.94 -22.43
CA GLU A 358 8.29 19.13 -21.25
C GLU A 358 7.82 19.94 -20.04
N LEU A 359 7.09 21.03 -20.28
CA LEU A 359 6.63 21.91 -19.22
C LEU A 359 5.77 21.16 -18.21
N VAL A 360 6.16 21.26 -16.94
CA VAL A 360 5.42 20.69 -15.82
C VAL A 360 4.25 21.61 -15.50
N GLN A 361 3.04 21.08 -15.59
CA GLN A 361 1.83 21.75 -15.11
C GLN A 361 1.16 20.86 -14.06
N ARG A 362 0.90 21.40 -12.87
CA ARG A 362 0.29 20.67 -11.74
C ARG A 362 1.04 19.35 -11.42
N GLY A 363 2.37 19.40 -11.40
CA GLY A 363 3.21 18.25 -11.03
C GLY A 363 3.32 17.13 -12.06
N THR A 364 2.76 17.29 -13.28
CA THR A 364 2.86 16.28 -14.35
C THR A 364 3.34 16.91 -15.66
N ILE A 365 4.18 16.17 -16.40
CA ILE A 365 4.63 16.53 -17.75
C ILE A 365 3.51 16.16 -18.73
N ARG A 366 3.03 17.13 -19.51
CA ARG A 366 2.02 16.90 -20.56
C ARG A 366 2.67 16.22 -21.77
N ARG A 367 2.23 15.01 -22.07
CA ARG A 367 2.69 14.22 -23.23
C ARG A 367 1.63 14.15 -24.34
N PRO A 368 2.01 13.84 -25.59
CA PRO A 368 1.04 13.51 -26.62
C PRO A 368 0.16 12.35 -26.17
N GLY A 369 -1.15 12.43 -26.41
CA GLY A 369 -2.03 11.26 -26.26
C GLY A 369 -1.79 10.25 -27.38
N ARG A 370 -2.30 9.02 -27.22
CA ARG A 370 -2.09 7.92 -28.19
C ARG A 370 -2.51 8.26 -29.62
N GLU A 371 -3.67 8.90 -29.79
CA GLU A 371 -4.13 9.32 -31.13
C GLU A 371 -3.17 10.30 -31.80
N ASN A 372 -2.61 11.23 -31.03
CA ASN A 372 -1.62 12.18 -31.55
C ASN A 372 -0.28 11.49 -31.82
N PHE A 373 0.08 10.48 -31.02
CA PHE A 373 1.28 9.68 -31.26
C PHE A 373 1.19 8.87 -32.55
N GLU A 374 0.05 8.27 -32.88
CA GLU A 374 -0.10 7.57 -34.17
C GLU A 374 0.11 8.52 -35.36
N LYS A 375 -0.39 9.76 -35.27
CA LYS A 375 -0.13 10.80 -36.29
C LYS A 375 1.35 11.18 -36.35
N ILE A 376 2.00 11.35 -35.19
CA ILE A 376 3.45 11.64 -35.10
C ILE A 376 4.26 10.49 -35.70
N LYS A 377 3.89 9.24 -35.40
CA LYS A 377 4.52 8.03 -35.91
C LYS A 377 4.36 7.92 -37.42
N GLN A 378 3.18 8.20 -37.94
CA GLN A 378 2.93 8.24 -39.38
C GLN A 378 3.82 9.27 -40.08
N VAL A 379 3.93 10.49 -39.54
CA VAL A 379 4.81 11.53 -40.07
C VAL A 379 6.29 11.10 -40.01
N ALA A 380 6.71 10.44 -38.93
CA ALA A 380 8.07 9.93 -38.80
C ALA A 380 8.39 8.87 -39.87
N ILE A 381 7.47 7.90 -40.09
CA ILE A 381 7.60 6.86 -41.11
C ILE A 381 7.70 7.45 -42.51
N GLU A 382 6.85 8.44 -42.84
CA GLU A 382 6.85 9.12 -44.13
C GLU A 382 8.17 9.84 -44.44
N HIS A 383 8.92 10.25 -43.41
CA HIS A 383 10.21 10.91 -43.54
C HIS A 383 11.40 9.97 -43.29
N GLY A 384 11.15 8.66 -43.23
CA GLY A 384 12.20 7.63 -43.06
C GLY A 384 12.85 7.64 -41.69
N ILE A 385 12.17 8.13 -40.66
CA ILE A 385 12.68 8.19 -39.28
C ILE A 385 12.22 6.92 -38.56
N ASP A 386 13.19 6.12 -38.12
CA ASP A 386 12.93 5.00 -37.22
C ASP A 386 12.82 5.51 -35.78
N LEU A 387 11.66 5.30 -35.15
CA LEU A 387 11.40 5.77 -33.79
C LEU A 387 12.22 5.01 -32.73
N ASP A 388 12.63 3.77 -33.00
CA ASP A 388 13.36 2.94 -32.05
C ASP A 388 14.84 3.35 -31.95
N THR A 389 15.41 4.01 -32.96
CA THR A 389 16.82 4.45 -32.98
C THR A 389 17.00 5.91 -32.55
N ILE A 390 15.92 6.68 -32.35
CA ILE A 390 16.01 8.11 -31.99
C ILE A 390 16.85 8.34 -30.74
N ASP A 391 16.73 7.46 -29.73
CA ASP A 391 17.51 7.61 -28.49
C ASP A 391 19.01 7.43 -28.73
N GLU A 392 19.40 6.51 -29.62
CA GLU A 392 20.80 6.31 -30.02
C GLU A 392 21.31 7.50 -30.85
N GLU A 393 20.49 8.02 -31.76
CA GLU A 393 20.81 9.22 -32.56
C GLU A 393 20.94 10.48 -31.71
N LEU A 394 20.10 10.64 -30.68
CA LEU A 394 20.18 11.73 -29.70
C LEU A 394 21.34 11.56 -28.71
N ALA A 395 21.81 10.33 -28.50
CA ALA A 395 22.95 10.01 -27.65
C ALA A 395 24.30 10.19 -28.36
N LYS A 396 24.32 10.34 -29.69
CA LYS A 396 25.49 10.85 -30.42
C LYS A 396 25.79 12.25 -29.89
N VAL A 397 26.86 12.33 -29.09
CA VAL A 397 27.20 13.46 -28.22
C VAL A 397 27.17 14.77 -29.01
N ASP A 398 26.55 15.84 -28.48
CA ASP A 398 26.64 17.19 -29.10
C ASP A 398 28.12 17.60 -29.06
N ASP A 399 28.84 17.37 -30.15
CA ASP A 399 30.27 17.66 -30.31
C ASP A 399 30.64 19.08 -29.87
N TYR A 400 29.69 20.01 -29.97
CA TYR A 400 29.84 21.38 -29.50
C TYR A 400 29.87 21.48 -27.97
N GLU A 401 29.09 20.67 -27.26
CA GLU A 401 29.07 20.62 -25.80
C GLU A 401 30.37 19.98 -25.27
N VAL A 402 30.90 18.94 -25.94
CA VAL A 402 32.23 18.36 -25.67
C VAL A 402 33.34 19.37 -25.93
N PHE A 403 33.23 20.12 -27.03
CA PHE A 403 34.13 21.20 -27.35
C PHE A 403 34.14 22.26 -26.24
N CYS A 404 32.97 22.65 -25.71
CA CYS A 404 32.86 23.69 -24.68
C CYS A 404 33.30 23.24 -23.28
N GLN A 405 33.18 21.96 -22.94
CA GLN A 405 33.47 21.44 -21.59
C GLN A 405 34.97 21.18 -21.34
N ASN A 406 35.78 21.03 -22.39
CA ASN A 406 37.18 20.60 -22.30
C ASN A 406 38.13 21.52 -23.06
N GLY A 407 38.70 22.53 -22.40
CA GLY A 407 39.88 23.25 -22.89
C GLY A 407 39.76 23.76 -24.34
N PHE A 408 38.61 24.34 -24.71
CA PHE A 408 38.32 24.76 -26.10
C PHE A 408 39.37 25.76 -26.61
N GLY A 409 39.95 26.57 -25.73
CA GLY A 409 41.01 27.49 -26.08
C GLY A 409 42.30 26.78 -26.50
N ALA A 410 42.65 25.67 -25.85
CA ALA A 410 43.78 24.83 -26.22
C ALA A 410 43.55 24.18 -27.59
N LYS A 411 42.35 23.65 -27.85
CA LYS A 411 41.97 23.05 -29.13
C LYS A 411 42.11 24.04 -30.30
N ILE A 412 41.60 25.26 -30.14
CA ILE A 412 41.76 26.33 -31.16
C ILE A 412 43.23 26.66 -31.38
N LYS A 413 44.03 26.74 -30.30
CA LYS A 413 45.47 27.01 -30.37
C LYS A 413 46.22 25.88 -31.08
N SER A 414 45.87 24.62 -30.79
CA SER A 414 46.47 23.44 -31.40
C SER A 414 46.12 23.36 -32.89
N LEU A 415 44.87 23.62 -33.27
CA LEU A 415 44.48 23.76 -34.67
C LEU A 415 45.26 24.87 -35.39
N ARG A 416 45.42 26.04 -34.76
CA ARG A 416 46.26 27.12 -35.34
C ARG A 416 47.71 26.69 -35.53
N ASN A 417 48.27 25.95 -34.57
CA ASN A 417 49.64 25.45 -34.64
C ASN A 417 49.81 24.37 -35.72
N VAL A 418 48.81 23.51 -35.95
CA VAL A 418 48.80 22.55 -37.06
C VAL A 418 48.90 23.25 -38.41
N TYR A 419 48.27 24.42 -38.55
CA TYR A 419 48.41 25.27 -39.74
C TYR A 419 49.70 26.11 -39.76
N GLY A 420 50.51 26.08 -38.69
CA GLY A 420 51.76 26.86 -38.59
C GLY A 420 51.55 28.37 -38.56
N MET A 421 50.36 28.84 -38.19
CA MET A 421 49.95 30.24 -38.35
C MET A 421 50.15 31.08 -37.08
N SER A 422 50.45 32.36 -37.28
CA SER A 422 50.32 33.37 -36.22
C SER A 422 48.85 33.65 -35.90
N GLN A 423 48.54 34.21 -34.73
CA GLN A 423 47.15 34.57 -34.38
C GLN A 423 46.53 35.54 -35.40
N ARG A 424 47.34 36.39 -36.03
CA ARG A 424 46.89 37.32 -37.07
C ARG A 424 46.50 36.60 -38.36
N ALA A 425 47.36 35.73 -38.88
CA ALA A 425 47.07 34.94 -40.07
C ALA A 425 45.86 34.01 -39.86
N PHE A 426 45.75 33.40 -38.67
CA PHE A 426 44.61 32.54 -38.33
C PHE A 426 43.31 33.33 -38.17
N SER A 427 43.37 34.56 -37.66
CA SER A 427 42.18 35.43 -37.57
C SER A 427 41.66 35.86 -38.95
N GLU A 428 42.56 36.05 -39.92
CA GLU A 428 42.20 36.35 -41.32
C GLU A 428 41.57 35.14 -41.99
N LEU A 429 42.08 33.92 -41.75
CA LEU A 429 41.51 32.67 -42.27
C LEU A 429 40.08 32.41 -41.77
N VAL A 430 39.84 32.63 -40.47
CA VAL A 430 38.54 32.39 -39.83
C VAL A 430 37.60 33.61 -39.97
N GLY A 431 38.10 34.76 -40.44
CA GLY A 431 37.30 35.98 -40.60
C GLY A 431 36.80 36.56 -39.28
N VAL A 432 37.68 36.67 -38.27
CA VAL A 432 37.43 37.30 -36.97
C VAL A 432 38.58 38.22 -36.58
N SER A 433 38.43 39.04 -35.52
CA SER A 433 39.53 39.89 -35.06
C SER A 433 40.63 39.10 -34.35
N VAL A 434 41.86 39.60 -34.37
CA VAL A 434 43.01 39.00 -33.65
C VAL A 434 42.72 38.92 -32.14
N GLU A 435 42.04 39.92 -31.58
CA GLU A 435 41.63 39.93 -30.17
C GLU A 435 40.62 38.83 -29.86
N THR A 436 39.81 38.41 -30.84
CA THR A 436 38.83 37.33 -30.68
C THR A 436 39.52 35.98 -30.61
N ILE A 437 40.49 35.71 -31.49
CA ILE A 437 41.34 34.51 -31.41
C ILE A 437 42.14 34.50 -30.10
N SER A 438 42.78 35.62 -29.76
CA SER A 438 43.56 35.75 -28.53
C SER A 438 42.71 35.55 -27.27
N ARG A 439 41.42 35.95 -27.31
CA ARG A 439 40.47 35.74 -26.23
C ARG A 439 40.02 34.29 -26.15
N TRP A 440 39.72 33.65 -27.28
CA TRP A 440 39.33 32.24 -27.30
C TRP A 440 40.46 31.31 -26.83
N GLU A 441 41.69 31.52 -27.29
CA GLU A 441 42.86 30.71 -26.87
C GLU A 441 43.18 30.82 -25.37
N ARG A 442 42.71 31.89 -24.71
CA ARG A 442 42.86 32.12 -23.27
C ARG A 442 41.57 31.90 -22.49
N GLU A 443 40.51 31.46 -23.16
CA GLU A 443 39.16 31.28 -22.60
C GLU A 443 38.64 32.52 -21.86
N GLY A 444 38.94 33.70 -22.42
CA GLY A 444 38.64 34.99 -21.84
C GLY A 444 37.14 35.29 -21.76
N LYS A 445 36.78 36.16 -20.82
CA LYS A 445 35.39 36.52 -20.53
C LYS A 445 34.95 37.80 -21.25
N VAL A 446 33.67 37.87 -21.62
CA VAL A 446 32.95 39.08 -22.04
C VAL A 446 31.75 39.27 -21.12
N ARG A 447 31.65 40.45 -20.49
CA ARG A 447 30.59 40.76 -19.50
C ARG A 447 30.43 39.67 -18.43
N GLY A 448 31.56 39.18 -17.91
CA GLY A 448 31.59 38.18 -16.81
C GLY A 448 31.35 36.72 -17.22
N LYS A 449 31.02 36.43 -18.49
CA LYS A 449 30.81 35.06 -19.00
C LYS A 449 31.93 34.66 -19.95
N ILE A 450 32.30 33.38 -19.96
CA ILE A 450 33.25 32.82 -20.94
C ILE A 450 32.70 33.07 -22.35
N ALA A 451 33.53 33.60 -23.24
CA ALA A 451 33.13 33.91 -24.60
C ALA A 451 33.35 32.69 -25.50
N PHE A 452 32.37 31.80 -25.58
CA PHE A 452 32.43 30.64 -26.48
C PHE A 452 32.33 31.05 -27.96
N PRO A 453 33.05 30.38 -28.88
CA PRO A 453 32.76 30.47 -30.31
C PRO A 453 31.33 30.01 -30.59
N SER A 454 30.66 30.59 -31.59
CA SER A 454 29.31 30.12 -31.96
C SER A 454 29.35 28.68 -32.50
N LYS A 455 28.20 27.99 -32.50
CA LYS A 455 28.07 26.65 -33.13
C LYS A 455 28.50 26.63 -34.59
N GLU A 456 28.31 27.74 -35.31
CA GLU A 456 28.77 27.91 -36.69
C GLU A 456 30.30 27.96 -36.80
N ARG A 457 30.96 28.73 -35.93
CA ARG A 457 32.43 28.77 -35.86
C ARG A 457 33.03 27.45 -35.42
N PHE A 458 32.37 26.74 -34.52
CA PHE A 458 32.78 25.38 -34.15
C PHE A 458 32.78 24.42 -35.35
N ARG A 459 31.75 24.45 -36.20
CA ARG A 459 31.70 23.63 -37.43
C ARG A 459 32.82 24.00 -38.40
N GLU A 460 33.14 25.29 -38.51
CA GLU A 460 34.24 25.78 -39.34
C GLU A 460 35.60 25.28 -38.84
N PHE A 461 35.84 25.32 -37.52
CA PHE A 461 37.06 24.74 -36.93
C PHE A 461 37.15 23.23 -37.14
N LYS A 462 36.03 22.51 -36.99
CA LYS A 462 35.98 21.07 -37.23
C LYS A 462 36.34 20.75 -38.69
N ARG A 463 35.81 21.51 -39.65
CA ARG A 463 36.16 21.37 -41.07
C ARG A 463 37.65 21.62 -41.34
N LEU A 464 38.22 22.68 -40.76
CA LEU A 464 39.65 22.99 -40.89
C LEU A 464 40.54 21.90 -40.28
N ALA A 465 40.11 21.28 -39.17
CA ALA A 465 40.83 20.17 -38.58
C ALA A 465 40.79 18.91 -39.47
N GLU A 466 39.61 18.60 -40.03
CA GLU A 466 39.42 17.51 -41.00
C GLU A 466 40.26 17.69 -42.27
N GLU A 467 40.36 18.91 -42.80
CA GLU A 467 41.24 19.26 -43.92
C GLU A 467 42.73 18.95 -43.65
N LYS A 468 43.12 18.88 -42.38
CA LYS A 468 44.47 18.52 -41.93
C LYS A 468 44.58 17.11 -41.37
N GLY A 469 43.49 16.33 -41.40
CA GLY A 469 43.44 14.96 -40.88
C GLY A 469 43.61 14.88 -39.36
N VAL A 470 43.18 15.92 -38.63
CA VAL A 470 43.28 15.98 -37.15
C VAL A 470 41.90 15.86 -36.54
N ASP A 471 41.76 14.99 -35.53
CA ASP A 471 40.56 14.96 -34.70
C ASP A 471 40.53 16.19 -33.79
N PHE A 472 39.62 17.12 -34.08
CA PHE A 472 39.50 18.39 -33.36
C PHE A 472 39.03 18.25 -31.90
N LEU A 473 38.36 17.14 -31.55
CA LEU A 473 37.81 16.93 -30.21
C LEU A 473 38.80 16.24 -29.29
N GLU A 474 39.74 15.45 -29.83
CA GLU A 474 40.79 14.75 -29.08
C GLU A 474 42.16 15.47 -29.07
N SER A 475 42.38 16.44 -29.95
CA SER A 475 43.65 17.18 -29.99
C SER A 475 43.79 18.15 -28.81
N CYS A 476 44.68 17.79 -27.86
CA CYS A 476 45.20 18.71 -26.84
C CYS A 476 46.52 19.34 -27.30
#